data_AF-A0A841IN00-F1
#
_entry.id   AF-A0A841IN00-F1
#
_cell.length_a   1.000
_cell.length_b   1.000
_cell.length_c   1.000
_cell.angle_alpha   90.00
_cell.angle_beta   90.00
_cell.angle_gamma   90.00
#
_symmetry.space_group_name_H-M   'P 1'
#
loop_
_entity.id
_entity.type
_entity.pdbx_description
1 polymer ?
#
loop_
_entity_poly.entity_id
_entity_poly.type
_entity_poly.pdbx_seq_one_letter_code
_entity_poly.pdbx_strand_id
1 'polypeptide(L)'
;MSGGTPPRRRVRELRRWMADRGMLRRSTQWREKDMPNIETGLKEMMEIEGAIGAAVVDYSSGMALGTLASTNSLDLTVAAAGNTEVVRAKMRTMDQLGLNDAIEDILITLSGQYHIIRPLTSRKGQGLFLYLALDRNRGNLALARHRLKNIESGLEV
;
A
#
# COMPACT_ATOMS: atom_id res chain seq x y z
N MET A 1 27.85 -25.82 -11.63
CA MET A 1 28.10 -24.97 -12.84
C MET A 1 28.68 -23.66 -12.35
N SER A 2 29.83 -23.27 -12.88
CA SER A 2 30.76 -22.27 -12.33
C SER A 2 30.17 -20.85 -12.23
N GLY A 3 30.11 -20.31 -11.01
CA GLY A 3 29.71 -18.93 -10.74
C GLY A 3 30.81 -17.94 -11.09
N GLY A 4 30.83 -17.47 -12.34
CA GLY A 4 31.76 -16.42 -12.78
C GLY A 4 31.47 -15.06 -12.13
N THR A 5 32.53 -14.39 -11.70
CA THR A 5 32.57 -13.05 -11.08
C THR A 5 32.00 -11.98 -12.02
N PRO A 6 31.20 -11.01 -11.53
CA PRO A 6 30.61 -9.98 -12.38
C PRO A 6 31.68 -9.08 -13.04
N PRO A 7 31.45 -8.64 -14.30
CA PRO A 7 32.41 -7.81 -15.02
C PRO A 7 32.59 -6.44 -14.35
N ARG A 8 33.85 -6.03 -14.16
CA ARG A 8 34.20 -4.72 -13.59
C ARG A 8 34.31 -3.66 -14.70
N ARG A 9 33.19 -3.01 -15.06
CA ARG A 9 33.02 -1.57 -15.38
C ARG A 9 31.73 -1.30 -16.19
N ARG A 10 31.21 -0.07 -16.02
CA ARG A 10 29.94 0.54 -16.49
C ARG A 10 28.64 -0.13 -15.99
N VAL A 11 27.85 0.67 -15.25
CA VAL A 11 26.52 0.35 -14.68
C VAL A 11 25.55 -0.27 -15.71
N ARG A 12 25.65 0.11 -16.99
CA ARG A 12 24.81 -0.46 -18.08
C ARG A 12 25.09 -1.93 -18.37
N GLU A 13 26.33 -2.39 -18.25
CA GLU A 13 26.73 -3.77 -18.54
C GLU A 13 26.38 -4.69 -17.37
N LEU A 14 26.54 -4.21 -16.14
CA LEU A 14 26.12 -4.93 -14.93
C LEU A 14 24.60 -5.18 -14.92
N ARG A 15 23.80 -4.19 -15.38
CA ARG A 15 22.34 -4.33 -15.51
C ARG A 15 21.92 -5.40 -16.52
N ARG A 16 22.60 -5.51 -17.67
CA ARG A 16 22.33 -6.60 -18.65
C ARG A 16 22.71 -7.97 -18.08
N TRP A 17 23.87 -8.07 -17.43
CA TRP A 17 24.34 -9.32 -16.82
C TRP A 17 23.39 -9.84 -15.72
N MET A 18 22.80 -8.94 -14.93
CA MET A 18 21.79 -9.29 -13.91
C MET A 18 20.44 -9.68 -14.53
N ALA A 19 20.08 -9.12 -15.70
CA ALA A 19 18.85 -9.42 -16.42
C ALA A 19 18.89 -10.82 -17.05
N ASP A 20 20.00 -11.14 -17.73
CA ASP A 20 20.19 -12.43 -18.41
C ASP A 20 20.21 -13.62 -17.43
N ARG A 21 20.57 -13.39 -16.16
CA ARG A 21 20.56 -14.41 -15.10
C ARG A 21 19.26 -14.47 -14.29
N GLY A 22 18.24 -13.71 -14.67
CA GLY A 22 16.96 -13.67 -13.95
C GLY A 22 17.05 -13.15 -12.51
N MET A 23 18.17 -12.53 -12.12
CA MET A 23 18.37 -11.93 -10.79
C MET A 23 17.63 -10.60 -10.64
N LEU A 24 17.15 -10.02 -11.75
CA LEU A 24 16.25 -8.87 -11.79
C LEU A 24 14.76 -9.27 -11.76
N ARG A 25 14.34 -10.17 -10.86
CA ARG A 25 12.91 -10.46 -10.64
C ARG A 25 12.49 -10.20 -9.20
N ARG A 26 12.07 -8.96 -8.92
CA ARG A 26 10.70 -8.65 -8.42
C ARG A 26 10.45 -7.22 -7.89
N SER A 27 11.44 -6.37 -7.65
CA SER A 27 11.20 -5.18 -6.81
C SER A 27 11.16 -3.81 -7.50
N THR A 28 11.12 -3.72 -8.84
CA THR A 28 11.20 -2.38 -9.51
C THR A 28 10.37 -2.25 -10.79
N GLN A 29 9.38 -3.12 -10.98
CA GLN A 29 8.52 -3.11 -12.18
C GLN A 29 7.07 -2.80 -11.81
N TRP A 30 6.83 -1.73 -11.05
CA TRP A 30 5.57 -1.01 -11.18
C TRP A 30 5.64 -0.25 -12.50
N ARG A 31 4.67 -0.41 -13.40
CA ARG A 31 4.76 0.23 -14.71
C ARG A 31 4.52 1.72 -14.48
N GLU A 32 5.25 2.58 -15.17
CA GLU A 32 5.00 4.02 -15.23
C GLU A 32 3.54 4.36 -15.59
N LYS A 33 2.81 3.39 -16.16
CA LYS A 33 1.38 3.44 -16.45
C LYS A 33 0.45 3.36 -15.21
N ASP A 34 0.91 2.80 -14.10
CA ASP A 34 0.07 2.54 -12.91
C ASP A 34 0.18 3.70 -11.88
N MET A 35 1.27 4.47 -11.97
CA MET A 35 1.55 5.65 -11.13
C MET A 35 0.49 6.77 -11.23
N PRO A 36 -0.07 7.10 -12.42
CA PRO A 36 -1.18 8.05 -12.54
C PRO A 36 -2.46 7.59 -11.82
N ASN A 37 -2.70 6.28 -11.72
CA ASN A 37 -3.89 5.76 -11.05
C ASN A 37 -3.75 5.81 -9.53
N ILE A 38 -2.55 5.52 -9.01
CA ILE A 38 -2.22 5.69 -7.59
C ILE A 38 -2.38 7.16 -7.16
N GLU A 39 -1.86 8.11 -7.94
CA GLU A 39 -1.98 9.54 -7.63
C GLU A 39 -3.44 10.00 -7.62
N THR A 40 -4.25 9.53 -8.57
CA THR A 40 -5.68 9.85 -8.63
C THR A 40 -6.43 9.30 -7.41
N GLY A 41 -6.23 8.02 -7.08
CA GLY A 41 -6.83 7.41 -5.89
C GLY A 41 -6.43 8.11 -4.60
N LEU A 42 -5.16 8.53 -4.46
CA LEU A 42 -4.72 9.30 -3.31
C LEU A 42 -5.41 10.67 -3.21
N LYS A 43 -5.60 11.38 -4.33
CA LYS A 43 -6.32 12.65 -4.34
C LYS A 43 -7.78 12.46 -3.91
N GLU A 44 -8.46 11.46 -4.45
CA GLU A 44 -9.83 11.11 -4.05
C GLU A 44 -9.94 10.75 -2.55
N MET A 45 -8.92 10.05 -2.00
CA MET A 45 -8.86 9.77 -0.56
C MET A 45 -8.71 11.06 0.26
N MET A 46 -7.92 12.02 -0.21
CA MET A 46 -7.71 13.30 0.48
C MET A 46 -8.91 14.25 0.37
N GLU A 47 -9.82 14.03 -0.59
CA GLU A 47 -11.10 14.74 -0.69
C GLU A 47 -12.12 14.29 0.37
N ILE A 48 -11.87 13.17 1.05
CA ILE A 48 -12.70 12.74 2.17
C ILE A 48 -12.61 13.77 3.29
N GLU A 49 -13.75 14.31 3.70
CA GLU A 49 -13.81 15.30 4.78
C GLU A 49 -13.16 14.77 6.05
N GLY A 50 -12.22 15.53 6.60
CA GLY A 50 -11.43 15.14 7.76
C GLY A 50 -10.16 14.33 7.46
N ALA A 51 -9.82 14.07 6.19
CA ALA A 51 -8.60 13.36 5.83
C ALA A 51 -7.33 14.10 6.32
N ILE A 52 -6.53 13.40 7.12
CA ILE A 52 -5.24 13.89 7.63
C ILE A 52 -4.11 13.43 6.70
N GLY A 53 -4.17 12.17 6.27
CA GLY A 53 -3.21 11.60 5.33
C GLY A 53 -3.67 10.27 4.75
N ALA A 54 -3.18 9.98 3.55
CA ALA A 54 -3.54 8.82 2.75
C ALA A 54 -2.27 8.16 2.21
N ALA A 55 -2.28 6.83 2.10
CA ALA A 55 -1.23 6.07 1.45
C ALA A 55 -1.79 4.86 0.68
N VAL A 56 -1.11 4.51 -0.40
CA VAL A 56 -1.22 3.20 -1.06
C VAL A 56 0.03 2.41 -0.71
N VAL A 57 -0.14 1.22 -0.14
CA VAL A 57 0.97 0.47 0.47
C VAL A 57 1.02 -0.94 -0.08
N ASP A 58 2.22 -1.41 -0.40
CA ASP A 58 2.49 -2.81 -0.70
C ASP A 58 2.66 -3.59 0.62
N TYR A 59 1.73 -4.51 0.92
CA TYR A 59 1.74 -5.26 2.18
C TYR A 59 2.85 -6.33 2.22
N SER A 60 3.45 -6.69 1.07
CA SER A 60 4.53 -7.68 0.99
C SER A 60 5.90 -7.10 1.37
N SER A 61 6.06 -5.78 1.28
CA SER A 61 7.30 -5.06 1.57
C SER A 61 7.15 -4.02 2.68
N GLY A 62 5.93 -3.55 2.95
CA GLY A 62 5.67 -2.41 3.83
C GLY A 62 5.97 -1.05 3.17
N MET A 63 6.25 -1.04 1.87
CA MET A 63 6.59 0.16 1.12
C MET A 63 5.34 0.96 0.77
N ALA A 64 5.32 2.25 1.12
CA ALA A 64 4.34 3.17 0.58
C ALA A 64 4.67 3.45 -0.90
N LEU A 65 3.75 3.10 -1.79
CA LEU A 65 3.85 3.36 -3.23
C LEU A 65 3.52 4.82 -3.57
N GLY A 66 2.70 5.46 -2.74
CA GLY A 66 2.41 6.88 -2.80
C GLY A 66 1.75 7.34 -1.50
N THR A 67 1.94 8.61 -1.17
CA THR A 67 1.43 9.23 0.06
C THR A 67 0.98 10.66 -0.20
N LEU A 68 -0.12 11.08 0.42
CA LEU A 68 -0.53 12.50 0.50
C LEU A 68 -0.92 12.83 1.94
N ALA A 69 -0.56 14.01 2.42
CA ALA A 69 -0.90 14.47 3.76
C ALA A 69 -1.35 15.93 3.75
N SER A 70 -2.36 16.25 4.56
CA SER A 70 -2.82 17.63 4.79
C SER A 70 -1.88 18.40 5.72
N THR A 71 -1.07 17.68 6.52
CA THR A 71 -0.13 18.26 7.49
C THR A 71 1.11 17.39 7.63
N ASN A 72 2.22 17.94 8.14
CA ASN A 72 3.44 17.18 8.46
C ASN A 72 3.37 16.43 9.80
N SER A 73 2.18 16.27 10.39
CA SER A 73 2.02 15.67 11.73
C SER A 73 2.14 14.14 11.75
N LEU A 74 2.07 13.50 10.58
CA LEU A 74 2.06 12.05 10.44
C LEU A 74 3.11 11.61 9.42
N ASP A 75 4.09 10.82 9.87
CA ASP A 75 4.99 10.12 8.96
C ASP A 75 4.26 8.92 8.35
N LEU A 76 3.80 9.10 7.11
CA LEU A 76 3.06 8.09 6.38
C LEU A 76 3.92 6.88 5.97
N THR A 77 5.24 7.03 5.89
CA THR A 77 6.15 5.91 5.59
C THR A 77 6.25 4.99 6.79
N VAL A 78 6.43 5.57 7.99
CA VAL A 78 6.43 4.80 9.25
C VAL A 78 5.05 4.17 9.50
N ALA A 79 3.98 4.93 9.27
CA ALA A 79 2.62 4.40 9.39
C ALA A 79 2.36 3.23 8.43
N ALA A 80 2.78 3.32 7.18
CA ALA A 80 2.65 2.24 6.19
C ALA A 80 3.35 0.95 6.64
N ALA A 81 4.59 1.06 7.12
CA ALA A 81 5.34 -0.09 7.64
C ALA A 81 4.66 -0.72 8.86
N GLY A 82 4.23 0.09 9.83
CA GLY A 82 3.54 -0.40 11.03
C GLY A 82 2.19 -1.06 10.71
N ASN A 83 1.39 -0.45 9.85
CA ASN A 83 0.10 -0.98 9.43
C ASN A 83 0.23 -2.29 8.64
N THR A 84 1.33 -2.47 7.90
CA THR A 84 1.62 -3.73 7.20
C THR A 84 1.74 -4.89 8.18
N GLU A 85 2.37 -4.67 9.34
CA GLU A 85 2.49 -5.72 10.37
C GLU A 85 1.14 -6.05 11.02
N VAL A 86 0.24 -5.06 11.17
CA VAL A 86 -1.14 -5.30 11.63
C VAL A 86 -1.89 -6.20 10.65
N VAL A 87 -1.84 -5.88 9.35
CA VAL A 87 -2.49 -6.67 8.29
C VAL A 87 -1.94 -8.10 8.28
N ARG A 88 -0.62 -8.26 8.30
CA ARG A 88 0.04 -9.57 8.30
C ARG A 88 -0.28 -10.39 9.52
N ALA A 89 -0.30 -9.77 10.70
CA ALA A 89 -0.69 -10.45 11.93
C ALA A 89 -2.12 -11.00 11.80
N LYS A 90 -3.08 -10.19 11.34
CA LYS A 90 -4.46 -10.63 11.17
C LYS A 90 -4.60 -11.74 10.12
N MET A 91 -3.93 -11.61 8.98
CA MET A 91 -3.93 -12.63 7.92
C MET A 91 -3.39 -13.97 8.44
N ARG A 92 -2.28 -13.97 9.19
CA ARG A 92 -1.75 -15.19 9.83
C ARG A 92 -2.71 -15.78 10.85
N THR A 93 -3.37 -14.96 11.65
CA THR A 93 -4.39 -15.44 12.60
C THR A 93 -5.58 -16.08 11.88
N MET A 94 -6.03 -15.50 10.76
CA MET A 94 -7.13 -16.10 9.98
C MET A 94 -6.76 -17.48 9.45
N ASP A 95 -5.55 -17.63 8.91
CA ASP A 95 -5.01 -18.91 8.44
C ASP A 95 -4.94 -19.95 9.56
N GLN A 96 -4.38 -19.57 10.72
CA GLN A 96 -4.30 -20.45 11.91
C GLN A 96 -5.67 -20.88 12.43
N LEU A 97 -6.68 -20.02 12.31
CA LEU A 97 -8.06 -20.31 12.71
C LEU A 97 -8.86 -21.03 11.61
N GLY A 98 -8.31 -21.23 10.42
CA GLY A 98 -9.01 -21.83 9.29
C GLY A 98 -10.19 -20.99 8.76
N LEU A 99 -10.15 -19.66 8.93
CA LEU A 99 -11.21 -18.77 8.47
C LEU A 99 -11.15 -18.62 6.95
N ASN A 100 -12.19 -19.09 6.26
CA ASN A 100 -12.38 -18.86 4.82
C ASN A 100 -13.10 -17.53 4.56
N ASP A 101 -12.48 -16.43 5.00
CA ASP A 101 -13.02 -15.07 4.89
C ASP A 101 -11.91 -14.10 4.47
N ALA A 102 -12.30 -12.88 4.07
CA ALA A 102 -11.39 -11.81 3.66
C ALA A 102 -11.51 -10.60 4.59
N ILE A 103 -10.41 -9.86 4.72
CA ILE A 103 -10.44 -8.58 5.44
C ILE A 103 -11.08 -7.54 4.53
N GLU A 104 -12.29 -7.07 4.87
CA GLU A 104 -12.92 -5.95 4.16
C GLU A 104 -12.22 -4.62 4.47
N ASP A 105 -12.00 -4.34 5.76
CA ASP A 105 -11.12 -3.29 6.25
C ASP A 105 -10.74 -3.56 7.71
N ILE A 106 -9.76 -2.81 8.19
CA ILE A 106 -9.35 -2.75 9.59
C ILE A 106 -9.55 -1.30 10.05
N LEU A 107 -10.32 -1.11 11.11
CA LEU A 107 -10.49 0.17 11.77
C LEU A 107 -9.74 0.17 13.10
N ILE A 108 -8.82 1.11 13.26
CA ILE A 108 -8.17 1.42 14.54
C ILE A 108 -8.66 2.79 14.98
N THR A 109 -9.22 2.86 16.17
CA THR A 109 -9.74 4.11 16.76
C THR A 109 -8.79 4.62 17.82
N LEU A 110 -8.25 5.82 17.61
CA LEU A 110 -7.53 6.58 18.61
C LEU A 110 -8.44 7.66 19.23
N SER A 111 -7.94 8.35 20.25
CA SER A 111 -8.71 9.43 20.90
C SER A 111 -9.12 10.54 19.93
N GLY A 112 -8.22 10.94 19.02
CA GLY A 112 -8.46 12.01 18.04
C GLY A 112 -8.54 11.58 16.57
N GLN A 113 -8.23 10.32 16.25
CA GLN A 113 -8.10 9.87 14.86
C GLN A 113 -8.75 8.50 14.64
N TYR A 114 -9.31 8.30 13.46
CA TYR A 114 -9.58 6.97 12.92
C TYR A 114 -8.51 6.61 11.90
N HIS A 115 -8.03 5.38 11.96
CA HIS A 115 -7.11 4.81 10.99
C HIS A 115 -7.81 3.66 10.30
N ILE A 116 -7.98 3.77 8.99
CA ILE A 116 -8.69 2.79 8.18
C ILE A 116 -7.68 2.17 7.23
N ILE A 117 -7.58 0.84 7.26
CA ILE A 117 -6.76 0.05 6.34
C ILE A 117 -7.69 -0.80 5.49
N ARG A 118 -7.67 -0.63 4.17
CA ARG A 118 -8.53 -1.35 3.23
C ARG A 118 -7.69 -2.13 2.23
N PRO A 119 -7.58 -3.47 2.36
CA PRO A 119 -6.94 -4.29 1.34
C PRO A 119 -7.64 -4.14 -0.02
N LEU A 120 -6.86 -4.12 -1.10
CA LEU A 120 -7.42 -4.16 -2.45
C LEU A 120 -7.85 -5.60 -2.75
N THR A 121 -9.10 -5.76 -3.18
CA THR A 121 -9.72 -7.05 -3.49
C THR A 121 -9.67 -7.38 -4.98
N SER A 122 -9.37 -6.38 -5.82
CA SER A 122 -9.22 -6.58 -7.27
C SER A 122 -8.03 -7.50 -7.57
N ARG A 123 -8.16 -8.35 -8.61
CA ARG A 123 -7.09 -9.29 -9.01
C ARG A 123 -5.76 -8.60 -9.34
N LYS A 124 -5.81 -7.35 -9.82
CA LYS A 124 -4.61 -6.58 -10.17
C LYS A 124 -4.02 -5.82 -8.97
N GLY A 125 -4.85 -5.45 -7.99
CA GLY A 125 -4.43 -4.83 -6.73
C GLY A 125 -4.00 -5.81 -5.63
N GLN A 126 -3.98 -7.13 -5.91
CA GLN A 126 -3.48 -8.12 -4.98
C GLN A 126 -2.07 -7.77 -4.51
N GLY A 127 -1.87 -7.65 -3.20
CA GLY A 127 -0.60 -7.18 -2.65
C GLY A 127 -0.66 -5.80 -2.03
N LEU A 128 -1.74 -5.04 -2.26
CA LEU A 128 -1.85 -3.65 -1.83
C LEU A 128 -2.96 -3.42 -0.81
N PHE A 129 -2.82 -2.34 -0.04
CA PHE A 129 -3.91 -1.76 0.74
C PHE A 129 -3.90 -0.23 0.68
N LEU A 130 -5.08 0.35 0.86
CA LEU A 130 -5.27 1.77 1.14
C LEU A 130 -5.15 2.01 2.64
N TYR A 131 -4.50 3.10 3.02
CA TYR A 131 -4.44 3.58 4.39
C TYR A 131 -4.94 5.03 4.44
N LEU A 132 -5.91 5.30 5.31
CA LEU A 132 -6.43 6.64 5.58
C LEU A 132 -6.35 6.94 7.09
N ALA A 133 -5.68 8.03 7.44
CA ALA A 133 -5.81 8.67 8.74
C ALA A 133 -6.87 9.78 8.64
N LEU A 134 -7.86 9.74 9.51
CA LEU A 134 -9.04 10.60 9.50
C LEU A 134 -9.20 11.28 10.86
N ASP A 135 -9.42 12.59 10.86
CA ASP A 135 -9.75 13.34 12.07
C ASP A 135 -11.13 12.90 12.59
N ARG A 136 -11.18 12.49 13.87
CA ARG A 136 -12.40 11.94 14.48
C ARG A 136 -13.49 12.98 14.71
N ASN A 137 -13.12 14.24 14.90
CA ASN A 137 -14.06 15.32 15.20
C ASN A 137 -14.61 15.96 13.92
N ARG A 138 -13.87 15.86 12.82
CA ARG A 138 -14.25 16.45 11.53
C ARG A 138 -14.80 15.42 10.54
N GLY A 139 -14.27 14.19 10.55
CA GLY A 139 -14.58 13.20 9.54
C GLY A 139 -15.81 12.36 9.83
N ASN A 140 -16.56 12.05 8.77
CA ASN A 140 -17.65 11.08 8.82
C ASN A 140 -17.12 9.66 8.53
N LEU A 141 -16.96 8.84 9.57
CA LEU A 141 -16.41 7.49 9.46
C LEU A 141 -17.18 6.59 8.48
N ALA A 142 -18.52 6.64 8.51
CA ALA A 142 -19.35 5.81 7.64
C ALA A 142 -19.15 6.18 6.16
N LEU A 143 -19.15 7.49 5.87
CA LEU A 143 -18.90 8.00 4.52
C LEU A 143 -17.46 7.71 4.08
N ALA A 144 -16.48 7.84 4.96
CA ALA A 144 -15.08 7.54 4.68
C ALA A 144 -14.88 6.07 4.27
N ARG A 145 -15.44 5.12 5.02
CA ARG A 145 -15.39 3.69 4.68
C ARG A 145 -16.08 3.39 3.34
N HIS A 146 -17.24 3.99 3.10
CA HIS A 146 -17.95 3.85 1.83
C HIS A 146 -17.14 4.42 0.64
N ARG A 147 -16.55 5.61 0.79
CA ARG A 147 -15.69 6.23 -0.23
C ARG A 147 -14.46 5.37 -0.50
N LEU A 148 -13.77 4.90 0.54
CA LEU A 148 -12.61 4.02 0.40
C LEU A 148 -12.93 2.73 -0.37
N LYS A 149 -14.12 2.14 -0.14
CA LYS A 149 -14.57 0.97 -0.91
C LYS A 149 -14.71 1.27 -2.40
N ASN A 150 -15.25 2.44 -2.75
CA ASN A 150 -15.40 2.83 -4.15
C ASN A 150 -14.05 3.13 -4.80
N ILE A 151 -13.16 3.85 -4.10
CA ILE A 151 -11.80 4.15 -4.56
C ILE A 151 -11.01 2.86 -4.78
N GLU A 152 -11.06 1.93 -3.83
CA GLU A 152 -10.44 0.61 -3.93
C GLU A 152 -10.93 -0.18 -5.15
N SER A 153 -12.22 -0.12 -5.45
CA SER A 153 -12.80 -0.79 -6.63
C SER A 153 -12.36 -0.15 -7.96
N GLY A 154 -12.05 1.15 -7.98
CA GLY A 154 -11.60 1.89 -9.16
C GLY A 154 -10.08 1.83 -9.42
N LEU A 155 -9.29 1.44 -8.43
CA LEU A 155 -7.83 1.31 -8.55
C LEU A 155 -7.44 0.08 -9.38
N GLU A 156 -7.32 0.30 -10.69
CA GLU A 156 -6.56 -0.54 -11.61
C GLU A 156 -5.05 -0.27 -11.50
N VAL A 157 -4.37 -0.98 -10.58
CA VAL A 157 -2.90 -1.03 -10.52
C VAL A 157 -2.36 -2.18 -11.36
#